data_AF-F7NNC3-F1
#
_entry.id   AF-F7NNC3-F1
#
_cell.length_a   1.000
_cell.length_b   1.000
_cell.length_c   1.000
_cell.angle_alpha   90.00
_cell.angle_beta   90.00
_cell.angle_gamma   90.00
#
_symmetry.space_group_name_H-M   'P 1'
#
loop_
_entity.id
_entity.type
_entity.pdbx_description
1 polymer ?
#
loop_
_entity_poly.entity_id
_entity_poly.type
_entity_poly.pdbx_seq_one_letter_code
_entity_poly.pdbx_strand_id
1 'polypeptide(L)'
;MVFYFRDLLLLLTLVSALLVLPQKVVAAHLVRSVSCLNQVLFALNGEYCINEKKAVRMIDGFQIKPPEYGRRIENLFSLAGYEEEQACTCMKNLIDDVEKLVREV
;
A
#
# COMPACT_ATOMS: atom_id res chain seq x y z
N MET A 1 10.14 9.82 15.71
CA MET A 1 9.42 8.59 15.34
C MET A 1 7.96 8.66 15.83
N VAL A 2 7.21 9.72 15.48
CA VAL A 2 5.79 9.92 15.88
C VAL A 2 4.94 10.41 14.69
N PHE A 3 5.52 10.52 13.49
CA PHE A 3 4.81 11.07 12.32
C PHE A 3 4.07 10.01 11.47
N TYR A 4 4.33 8.71 11.64
CA TYR A 4 3.73 7.67 10.80
C TYR A 4 2.27 7.32 11.10
N PHE A 5 1.82 7.48 12.34
CA PHE A 5 0.48 7.01 12.75
C PHE A 5 -0.65 7.93 12.28
N ARG A 6 -0.36 9.22 12.08
CA ARG A 6 -1.37 10.21 11.68
C ARG A 6 -1.71 10.12 10.19
N ASP A 7 -0.76 9.66 9.37
CA ASP A 7 -0.95 9.46 7.93
C ASP A 7 -1.67 8.14 7.61
N LEU A 8 -1.57 7.10 8.46
CA LEU A 8 -2.28 5.84 8.28
C LEU A 8 -3.80 5.98 8.44
N LEU A 9 -4.25 6.83 9.38
CA LEU A 9 -5.68 7.13 9.59
C LEU A 9 -6.27 7.96 8.44
N LEU A 10 -5.45 8.83 7.83
CA LEU A 10 -5.75 9.54 6.59
C LEU A 10 -5.87 8.57 5.39
N LEU A 11 -5.08 7.48 5.38
CA LEU A 11 -5.15 6.43 4.36
C LEU A 11 -6.50 5.72 4.33
N LEU A 12 -7.04 5.35 5.50
CA LEU A 12 -8.35 4.70 5.65
C LEU A 12 -9.51 5.62 5.22
N THR A 13 -9.39 6.93 5.48
CA THR A 13 -10.38 7.93 5.03
C THR A 13 -10.27 8.24 3.53
N LEU A 14 -9.07 8.16 2.95
CA LEU A 14 -8.84 8.31 1.51
C LEU A 14 -9.32 7.10 0.70
N VAL A 15 -9.17 5.88 1.22
CA VAL A 15 -9.60 4.66 0.52
C VAL A 15 -11.13 4.53 0.50
N SER A 16 -11.82 5.01 1.53
CA SER A 16 -13.29 5.07 1.55
C SER A 16 -13.86 6.13 0.61
N ALA A 17 -13.10 7.19 0.30
CA ALA A 17 -13.46 8.20 -0.69
C ALA A 17 -13.22 7.77 -2.16
N LEU A 18 -12.52 6.66 -2.41
CA LEU A 18 -12.19 6.15 -3.75
C LEU A 18 -13.42 5.77 -4.59
N LEU A 19 -14.57 5.48 -3.96
CA LEU A 19 -15.77 5.01 -4.66
C LEU A 19 -16.59 6.12 -5.36
N VAL A 20 -16.19 7.39 -5.27
CA VAL A 20 -17.00 8.53 -5.76
C VAL A 20 -16.24 9.45 -6.75
N LEU A 21 -14.98 9.15 -7.08
CA LEU A 21 -14.11 10.08 -7.83
C LEU A 21 -13.78 9.59 -9.24
N PRO A 22 -13.51 10.51 -10.20
CA PRO A 22 -13.24 10.16 -11.59
C PRO A 22 -11.94 9.36 -11.77
N GLN A 23 -11.87 8.56 -12.84
CA GLN A 23 -10.84 7.55 -13.15
C GLN A 23 -9.37 7.98 -12.87
N LYS A 24 -8.97 9.19 -13.28
CA LYS A 24 -7.60 9.70 -13.04
C LYS A 24 -7.25 9.90 -11.56
N VAL A 25 -8.25 10.09 -10.72
CA VAL A 25 -8.08 10.31 -9.28
C VAL A 25 -7.75 8.99 -8.59
N VAL A 26 -8.37 7.89 -9.02
CA VAL A 26 -8.15 6.53 -8.47
C VAL A 26 -6.69 6.11 -8.58
N ALA A 27 -6.09 6.20 -9.77
CA ALA A 27 -4.68 5.80 -9.97
C ALA A 27 -3.71 6.58 -9.06
N ALA A 28 -3.89 7.90 -8.92
CA ALA A 28 -3.06 8.72 -8.04
C ALA A 28 -3.22 8.33 -6.56
N HIS A 29 -4.43 7.97 -6.13
CA HIS A 29 -4.66 7.47 -4.77
C HIS A 29 -4.02 6.10 -4.55
N LEU A 30 -4.12 5.18 -5.51
CA LEU A 30 -3.48 3.87 -5.42
C LEU A 30 -1.96 4.01 -5.21
N VAL A 31 -1.29 4.88 -5.99
CA VAL A 31 0.15 5.13 -5.83
C VAL A 31 0.50 5.63 -4.43
N ARG A 32 -0.29 6.57 -3.88
CA ARG A 32 -0.06 7.08 -2.51
C ARG A 32 -0.29 5.99 -1.47
N SER A 33 -1.33 5.19 -1.62
CA SER A 33 -1.60 4.06 -0.73
C SER A 33 -0.47 3.04 -0.73
N VAL A 34 0.06 2.67 -1.91
CA VAL A 34 1.24 1.79 -2.00
C VAL A 34 2.44 2.41 -1.29
N SER A 35 2.71 3.70 -1.49
CA SER A 35 3.82 4.37 -0.82
C SER A 35 3.69 4.31 0.71
N CYS A 36 2.50 4.56 1.25
CA CYS A 36 2.26 4.45 2.68
C CYS A 36 2.42 3.01 3.21
N LEU A 37 1.90 2.01 2.48
CA LEU A 37 2.11 0.60 2.84
C LEU A 37 3.60 0.25 2.86
N ASN A 38 4.37 0.72 1.86
CA ASN A 38 5.82 0.54 1.85
C ASN A 38 6.43 1.09 3.14
N GLN A 39 6.11 2.33 3.52
CA GLN A 39 6.70 2.92 4.72
C GLN A 39 6.35 2.16 6.00
N VAL A 40 5.12 1.66 6.13
CA VAL A 40 4.73 0.78 7.26
C VAL A 40 5.59 -0.49 7.26
N LEU A 41 5.75 -1.13 6.11
CA LEU A 41 6.55 -2.36 6.00
C LEU A 41 8.03 -2.12 6.28
N PHE A 42 8.61 -1.00 5.84
CA PHE A 42 9.95 -0.58 6.21
C PHE A 42 10.06 -0.39 7.74
N ALA A 43 9.11 0.32 8.34
CA ALA A 43 9.09 0.55 9.79
C ALA A 43 8.96 -0.75 10.59
N LEU A 44 8.08 -1.67 10.19
CA LEU A 44 7.89 -2.96 10.84
C LEU A 44 9.17 -3.83 10.81
N ASN A 45 9.97 -3.70 9.75
CA ASN A 45 11.23 -4.43 9.63
C ASN A 45 12.43 -3.67 10.19
N GLY A 46 12.25 -2.46 10.74
CA GLY A 46 13.35 -1.63 11.24
C GLY A 46 14.29 -1.13 10.14
N GLU A 47 13.83 -1.11 8.89
CA GLU A 47 14.61 -0.75 7.71
C GLU A 47 14.32 0.69 7.28
N TYR A 48 15.32 1.37 6.73
CA TYR A 48 15.16 2.73 6.19
C TYR A 48 14.78 2.70 4.71
N CYS A 49 13.67 3.38 4.35
CA CYS A 49 13.27 3.56 2.95
C CYS A 49 14.10 4.66 2.27
N ILE A 50 15.31 4.31 1.81
CA ILE A 50 16.23 5.26 1.15
C ILE A 50 15.91 5.42 -0.35
N ASN A 51 15.24 4.43 -0.96
CA ASN A 51 14.96 4.42 -2.40
C ASN A 51 13.52 3.98 -2.71
N GLU A 52 12.61 4.95 -2.79
CA GLU A 52 11.19 4.70 -3.08
C GLU A 52 10.97 3.93 -4.40
N LYS A 53 11.80 4.18 -5.43
CA LYS A 53 11.68 3.50 -6.73
C LYS A 53 11.96 1.99 -6.64
N LYS A 54 12.74 1.57 -5.64
CA LYS A 54 13.08 0.15 -5.42
C LYS A 54 12.37 -0.44 -4.20
N ALA A 55 11.56 0.34 -3.48
CA ALA A 55 10.93 -0.04 -2.22
C ALA A 55 10.16 -1.37 -2.33
N VAL A 56 9.30 -1.50 -3.36
CA VAL A 56 8.50 -2.71 -3.60
C VAL A 56 9.37 -3.95 -3.74
N ARG A 57 10.44 -3.88 -4.55
CA ARG A 57 11.38 -4.99 -4.74
C ARG A 57 12.20 -5.30 -3.48
N MET A 58 12.53 -4.29 -2.67
CA MET A 58 13.23 -4.49 -1.41
C MET A 58 12.35 -5.21 -0.39
N ILE A 59 11.06 -4.84 -0.33
CA ILE A 59 10.07 -5.44 0.57
C ILE A 59 9.90 -6.94 0.29
N ASP A 60 10.03 -7.40 -0.96
CA ASP A 60 10.04 -8.84 -1.27
C ASP A 60 11.17 -9.61 -0.57
N GLY A 61 12.20 -8.95 -0.04
CA GLY A 61 13.26 -9.54 0.78
C GLY A 61 13.00 -9.49 2.30
N PHE A 62 11.98 -8.75 2.75
CA PHE A 62 11.72 -8.55 4.18
C PHE A 62 11.19 -9.80 4.89
N GLN A 63 11.36 -9.85 6.21
CA GLN A 63 10.82 -10.92 7.04
C GLN A 63 9.33 -10.70 7.33
N ILE A 64 8.95 -9.47 7.70
CA ILE A 64 7.56 -9.09 7.99
C ILE A 64 6.97 -8.43 6.73
N LYS A 65 6.18 -9.17 5.95
CA LYS A 65 5.56 -8.68 4.72
C LYS A 65 4.34 -9.50 4.31
N PRO A 66 3.41 -8.93 3.52
CA PRO A 66 2.39 -9.71 2.85
C PRO A 66 3.02 -10.70 1.86
N PRO A 67 2.40 -11.87 1.63
CA PRO A 67 2.88 -12.82 0.64
C PRO A 67 2.84 -12.21 -0.75
N GLU A 68 3.91 -12.46 -1.53
CA GLU A 68 4.05 -12.04 -2.93
C GLU A 68 3.77 -10.54 -3.16
N TYR A 69 4.25 -9.70 -2.23
CA TYR A 69 3.95 -8.26 -2.21
C TYR A 69 4.24 -7.59 -3.55
N GLY A 70 5.43 -7.75 -4.13
CA GLY A 70 5.79 -7.14 -5.41
C GLY A 70 4.87 -7.54 -6.56
N ARG A 71 4.59 -8.85 -6.71
CA ARG A 71 3.67 -9.37 -7.74
C ARG A 71 2.26 -8.80 -7.58
N ARG A 72 1.78 -8.65 -6.34
CA ARG A 72 0.45 -8.07 -6.07
C ARG A 72 0.39 -6.58 -6.39
N ILE A 73 1.48 -5.83 -6.16
CA ILE A 73 1.59 -4.42 -6.55
C ILE A 73 1.65 -4.26 -8.06
N GLU A 74 2.39 -5.11 -8.77
CA GLU A 74 2.42 -5.14 -10.24
C GLU A 74 1.02 -5.41 -10.81
N ASN A 75 0.33 -6.42 -10.29
CA ASN A 75 -1.04 -6.74 -10.68
C ASN A 75 -1.99 -5.56 -10.42
N LEU A 76 -1.91 -4.94 -9.24
CA LEU A 76 -2.69 -3.76 -8.88
C LEU A 76 -2.53 -2.63 -9.92
N PHE A 77 -1.29 -2.28 -10.28
CA PHE A 77 -1.06 -1.21 -11.24
C PHE A 77 -1.39 -1.60 -12.69
N SER A 78 -1.37 -2.88 -13.03
CA SER A 78 -1.87 -3.35 -14.33
C SER A 78 -3.38 -3.17 -14.49
N LEU A 79 -4.13 -3.25 -13.39
CA LEU A 79 -5.58 -3.05 -13.36
C LEU A 79 -5.96 -1.57 -13.27
N ALA A 80 -5.10 -0.73 -12.71
CA ALA A 80 -5.35 0.70 -12.54
C ALA A 80 -5.58 1.40 -13.90
N GLY A 81 -6.76 1.99 -14.09
CA GLY A 81 -7.16 2.65 -15.34
C GLY A 81 -7.93 1.77 -16.33
N TYR A 82 -8.10 0.47 -16.04
CA TYR A 82 -8.92 -0.45 -16.84
C TYR A 82 -10.02 -1.10 -16.01
N GLU A 83 -9.67 -1.63 -14.82
CA GLU A 83 -10.51 -2.43 -13.93
C GLU A 83 -10.44 -1.84 -12.51
N GLU A 84 -10.98 -0.62 -12.32
CA GLU A 84 -10.76 0.16 -11.10
C GLU A 84 -11.32 -0.48 -9.83
N GLU A 85 -12.48 -1.11 -9.92
CA GLU A 85 -13.09 -1.82 -8.80
C GLU A 85 -12.21 -3.00 -8.36
N GLN A 86 -11.64 -3.72 -9.32
CA GLN A 86 -10.73 -4.82 -9.04
C GLN A 86 -9.41 -4.32 -8.45
N ALA A 87 -8.86 -3.21 -8.97
CA ALA A 87 -7.70 -2.56 -8.40
C ALA A 87 -7.95 -2.08 -6.95
N CYS A 88 -9.12 -1.52 -6.67
CA CYS A 88 -9.51 -1.12 -5.30
C CYS A 88 -9.65 -2.32 -4.37
N THR A 89 -10.23 -3.43 -4.85
CA THR A 89 -10.29 -4.70 -4.11
C THR A 89 -8.89 -5.24 -3.80
N CYS A 90 -7.99 -5.25 -4.79
CA CYS A 90 -6.60 -5.65 -4.59
C CYS A 90 -5.88 -4.76 -3.55
N MET A 91 -6.11 -3.45 -3.58
CA MET A 91 -5.56 -2.50 -2.60
C MET A 91 -6.09 -2.80 -1.20
N LYS A 92 -7.41 -3.01 -1.06
CA LYS A 92 -8.03 -3.31 0.23
C LYS A 92 -7.45 -4.59 0.84
N ASN A 93 -7.31 -5.65 0.05
CA ASN A 93 -6.71 -6.89 0.51
C ASN A 93 -5.25 -6.69 0.99
N LEU A 94 -4.48 -5.83 0.34
CA LEU A 94 -3.12 -5.48 0.80
C LEU A 94 -3.13 -4.70 2.11
N ILE A 95 -4.07 -3.75 2.27
CA ILE A 95 -4.25 -3.01 3.52
C ILE A 95 -4.60 -3.97 4.66
N ASP A 96 -5.58 -4.84 4.45
CA ASP A 96 -6.02 -5.82 5.46
C ASP A 96 -4.87 -6.74 5.89
N ASP A 97 -4.01 -7.16 4.95
CA ASP A 97 -2.84 -7.98 5.28
C ASP A 97 -1.80 -7.19 6.08
N VAL A 98 -1.51 -5.94 5.71
CA VAL A 98 -0.57 -5.11 6.47
C VAL A 98 -1.11 -4.75 7.85
N GLU A 99 -2.42 -4.50 7.99
CA GLU A 99 -3.05 -4.27 9.28
C GLU A 99 -2.94 -5.48 10.22
N LYS A 100 -3.05 -6.70 9.69
CA LYS A 100 -2.82 -7.92 10.49
C LYS A 100 -1.38 -7.98 10.98
N LEU A 101 -0.40 -7.73 10.11
CA LEU A 101 1.02 -7.71 10.49
C LEU A 101 1.31 -6.68 11.58
N VAL A 102 0.73 -5.49 11.49
CA VAL A 102 0.88 -4.43 12.52
C VAL A 102 0.34 -4.87 13.88
N ARG A 103 -0.69 -5.73 13.92
CA ARG A 103 -1.28 -6.22 15.19
C ARG A 103 -0.51 -7.40 15.79
N GLU A 104 0.29 -8.09 15.00
CA GLU A 104 1.05 -9.29 15.41
C GLU A 104 2.46 -8.96 15.94
N VAL A 105 2.93 -7.72 15.72
CA VAL A 105 4.23 -7.19 16.17
C VAL A 105 4.06 -6.34 17.42
#